data_AF-A0A7W1CAB2-F1
#
_entry.id   AF-A0A7W1CAB2-F1
#
_cell.length_a   1.000
_cell.length_b   1.000
_cell.length_c   1.000
_cell.angle_alpha   90.00
_cell.angle_beta   90.00
_cell.angle_gamma   90.00
#
_symmetry.space_group_name_H-M   'P 1'
#
loop_
_entity.id
_entity.type
_entity.pdbx_description
1 polymer ?
#
loop_
_entity_poly.entity_id
_entity_poly.type
_entity_poly.pdbx_seq_one_letter_code
_entity_poly.pdbx_strand_id
1 'polypeptide(L)' 'LPAFDALDALDGGNMDTLRVAVDSDEAPDELLRRADLVLQGPVEVVELLRTLAG' A
#
# COMPACT_ATOMS: atom_id res chain seq x y z
N LEU A 1 10.72 -1.98 -6.33
CA LEU A 1 10.27 -1.04 -5.28
C LEU A 1 10.58 -1.70 -3.94
N PRO A 2 11.68 -1.33 -3.25
CA PRO A 2 12.24 -2.16 -2.18
C PRO A 2 11.24 -2.57 -1.08
N ALA A 3 10.29 -1.69 -0.73
CA ALA A 3 9.24 -2.01 0.24
C ALA A 3 8.27 -3.10 -0.27
N PHE A 4 7.81 -3.01 -1.52
CA PHE A 4 6.94 -4.04 -2.11
C PHE A 4 7.72 -5.33 -2.37
N ASP A 5 8.98 -5.24 -2.79
CA ASP A 5 9.82 -6.41 -3.01
C ASP A 5 10.04 -7.20 -1.69
N ALA A 6 10.09 -6.51 -0.54
CA ALA A 6 10.14 -7.14 0.78
C ALA A 6 8.81 -7.82 1.17
N LEU A 7 7.66 -7.24 0.78
CA LEU A 7 6.34 -7.85 0.99
C LEU A 7 6.15 -9.08 0.11
N ASP A 8 6.58 -9.02 -1.15
CA ASP A 8 6.54 -10.15 -2.09
C ASP A 8 7.38 -11.35 -1.55
N ALA A 9 8.44 -11.08 -0.80
CA ALA A 9 9.24 -12.12 -0.14
C ALA A 9 8.56 -12.74 1.10
N LEU A 10 7.60 -12.04 1.71
CA LEU A 10 6.81 -12.51 2.86
C LEU A 10 5.55 -13.28 2.44
N ASP A 11 5.02 -13.02 1.25
CA ASP A 11 3.86 -13.70 0.65
C ASP A 11 4.08 -15.22 0.46
N GLY A 12 5.33 -15.69 0.55
CA GLY A 12 5.69 -17.11 0.61
C GLY A 12 5.56 -17.78 1.99
N GLY A 13 5.05 -17.09 3.01
CA GLY A 13 4.94 -17.57 4.40
C GLY A 13 3.51 -17.51 4.99
N ASN A 14 3.37 -17.87 6.27
CA ASN A 14 2.08 -17.84 7.01
C ASN A 14 1.57 -16.43 7.36
N MET A 15 1.98 -15.38 6.63
CA MET A 15 1.60 -14.00 6.91
C MET A 15 0.97 -13.36 5.69
N ASP A 16 -0.24 -12.83 5.86
CA ASP A 16 -0.90 -12.03 4.84
C ASP A 16 -0.21 -10.68 4.71
N THR A 17 0.06 -10.26 3.47
CA THR A 17 0.66 -8.96 3.16
C THR A 17 -0.29 -8.11 2.33
N LEU A 18 -0.14 -6.79 2.42
CA LEU A 18 -0.93 -5.83 1.63
C LEU A 18 -0.03 -4.67 1.20
N ARG A 19 0.09 -4.45 -0.11
CA ARG A 19 0.79 -3.29 -0.68
C ARG A 19 -0.19 -2.14 -0.83
N VAL A 20 0.02 -1.08 -0.05
CA VAL A 20 -0.81 0.12 -0.09
C VAL A 20 0.00 1.27 -0.70
N ALA A 21 -0.61 1.96 -1.65
CA ALA A 21 -0.09 3.18 -2.26
C ALA A 21 -1.04 4.35 -2.04
N VAL A 22 -0.51 5.57 -2.07
CA VAL A 22 -1.28 6.81 -2.12
C VAL A 22 -1.02 7.46 -3.47
N ASP A 23 -2.08 7.73 -4.21
CA ASP A 23 -2.03 8.49 -5.43
C ASP A 23 -1.71 9.96 -5.12
N SER A 24 -0.59 10.43 -5.65
CA SER A 24 -0.11 11.80 -5.51
C SER A 24 0.81 12.14 -6.69
N ASP A 25 1.01 13.44 -6.94
CA ASP A 25 1.91 13.91 -8.01
C ASP A 25 3.37 13.46 -7.82
N GLU A 26 3.73 13.01 -6.62
CA GLU A 26 5.08 12.53 -6.27
C GLU A 26 5.20 11.00 -6.37
N ALA A 27 4.08 10.28 -6.53
CA ALA A 27 4.05 8.83 -6.57
C ALA A 27 4.49 8.32 -7.96
N PRO A 28 5.54 7.47 -8.04
CA PRO A 28 5.91 6.87 -9.31
C PRO A 28 4.80 5.95 -9.84
N ASP A 29 4.51 5.97 -11.14
CA ASP A 29 3.45 5.11 -11.72
C ASP A 29 3.64 3.62 -11.42
N GLU A 30 4.89 3.16 -11.30
CA GLU A 30 5.19 1.76 -10.94
C GLU A 30 4.65 1.39 -9.55
N LEU A 31 4.67 2.35 -8.62
CA LEU A 31 4.16 2.17 -7.26
C LEU A 31 2.64 2.02 -7.24
N LEU A 32 1.94 2.84 -8.04
CA LEU A 32 0.48 2.73 -8.19
C LEU A 32 0.06 1.43 -8.88
N ARG A 33 0.80 1.01 -9.92
CA ARG A 33 0.49 -0.24 -10.66
C ARG A 33 0.69 -1.51 -9.84
N ARG A 34 1.64 -1.52 -8.90
CA ARG A 34 1.96 -2.72 -8.10
C ARG A 34 1.20 -2.80 -6.77
N ALA A 35 0.46 -1.75 -6.40
CA ALA A 35 -0.28 -1.72 -5.14
C ALA A 35 -1.55 -2.56 -5.25
N ASP A 36 -1.88 -3.26 -4.16
CA ASP A 36 -3.14 -3.99 -4.02
C ASP A 36 -4.29 -3.02 -3.68
N LEU A 37 -3.96 -1.94 -2.98
CA LEU A 37 -4.87 -0.84 -2.65
C LEU A 37 -4.22 0.50 -2.98
N VAL A 38 -4.92 1.33 -3.76
CA VAL A 38 -4.51 2.70 -4.07
C VAL A 38 -5.48 3.67 -3.42
N LEU A 39 -4.96 4.53 -2.55
CA LEU A 39 -5.70 5.56 -1.85
C LEU A 39 -5.62 6.88 -2.62
N GLN A 40 -6.74 7.54 -2.83
CA GLN A 40 -6.85 8.80 -3.56
C GLN A 40 -6.50 9.98 -2.64
N GLY A 41 -5.21 10.06 -2.29
CA GLY A 41 -4.65 11.13 -1.48
C GLY A 41 -4.82 10.96 0.03
N PRO A 42 -4.47 12.00 0.82
CA PRO A 42 -4.30 11.89 2.27
C PRO A 42 -5.61 11.70 3.05
N VAL A 43 -6.77 12.07 2.49
CA VAL A 43 -8.07 11.89 3.15
C VAL A 43 -8.37 10.39 3.34
N GLU A 44 -8.22 9.60 2.28
CA GLU A 44 -8.46 8.16 2.33
C GLU A 44 -7.45 7.43 3.23
N VAL A 45 -6.22 7.94 3.35
CA VAL A 45 -5.24 7.43 4.32
C VAL A 45 -5.75 7.56 5.75
N VAL A 46 -6.30 8.73 6.11
CA VAL A 46 -6.83 8.96 7.45
C VAL A 46 -8.05 8.07 7.72
N GLU A 47 -8.92 7.88 6.74
CA GLU A 47 -10.08 6.99 6.84
C GLU A 47 -9.68 5.53 7.01
N LEU A 48 -8.68 5.06 6.26
CA LEU A 48 -8.11 3.71 6.42
C LEU A 48 -7.54 3.54 7.82
N LEU A 49 -6.72 4.49 8.30
CA LEU A 49 -6.10 4.41 9.62
C LEU A 49 -7.13 4.41 10.74
N ARG A 50 -8.22 5.19 10.62
CA ARG A 50 -9.33 5.16 11.59
C ARG A 50 -10.04 3.81 11.61
N THR A 51 -10.25 3.20 10.44
CA THR A 51 -10.87 1.89 10.32
C THR A 51 -10.02 0.80 10.98
N LEU A 52 -8.69 0.88 10.84
CA LEU A 52 -7.76 -0.07 11.46
C LEU A 52 -7.58 0.15 12.97
N ALA A 53 -7.72 1.39 13.44
CA ALA A 53 -7.52 1.74 14.85
C ALA A 53 -8.66 1.26 15.77
N GLY A 54 -9.86 1.01 15.23
CA GLY A 54 -11.05 0.61 16.00
C GLY A 54 -11.77 1.78 16.65
#